data_AF-A0A379JUR7-F1
#
_entry.id   AF-A0A379JUR7-F1
#
_cell.length_a   1.000
_cell.length_b   1.000
_cell.length_c   1.000
_cell.angle_alpha   90.00
_cell.angle_beta   90.00
_cell.angle_gamma   90.00
#
_symmetry.space_group_name_H-M   'P 1'
#
loop_
_entity.id
_entity.type
_entity.pdbx_description
1 polymer ?
#
loop_
_entity_poly.entity_id
_entity_poly.type
_entity_poly.pdbx_seq_one_letter_code
_entity_poly.pdbx_strand_id
1 'polypeptide(L)'
;MLLAGLSLYLLVTLGMLLAPNIDVLIGMRMLLTANSRAKINHETEGFVKILADANTDQILGVHMIGPSVGQLIGEYCVAMEFSASVEDVALTCHPHLTRSEAGRQTAMGVHGWTMQA
;
A
#
# COMPACT_ATOMS: atom_id res chain seq x y z
N MET A 1 -17.45 3.05 -20.92
CA MET A 1 -16.30 3.64 -20.21
C MET A 1 -16.30 3.44 -18.68
N LEU A 2 -17.37 2.94 -18.05
CA LEU A 2 -17.39 2.69 -16.59
C LEU A 2 -16.84 1.31 -16.15
N LEU A 3 -16.64 0.36 -17.06
CA LEU A 3 -16.22 -1.01 -16.70
C LEU A 3 -14.68 -1.21 -16.67
N ALA A 4 -13.90 -0.32 -17.29
CA ALA A 4 -12.43 -0.38 -17.22
C ALA A 4 -11.87 0.15 -15.88
N GLY A 5 -12.66 0.95 -15.15
CA GLY A 5 -12.27 1.51 -13.85
C GLY A 5 -12.31 0.49 -12.71
N LEU A 6 -13.21 -0.51 -12.76
CA LEU A 6 -13.30 -1.53 -11.70
C LEU A 6 -12.18 -2.58 -11.75
N SER A 7 -11.56 -2.80 -12.91
CA SER A 7 -10.54 -3.85 -13.06
C SER A 7 -9.22 -3.55 -12.34
N LEU A 8 -8.93 -2.27 -12.04
CA LEU A 8 -7.71 -1.89 -11.31
C LEU A 8 -7.92 -1.79 -9.79
N TYR A 9 -9.17 -1.67 -9.32
CA TYR A 9 -9.49 -1.55 -7.89
C TYR A 9 -9.38 -2.88 -7.13
N LEU A 10 -9.36 -4.01 -7.84
CA LEU A 10 -9.53 -5.35 -7.26
C LEU A 10 -8.23 -6.18 -7.18
N LEU A 11 -7.08 -5.65 -7.60
CA LEU A 11 -5.95 -6.52 -7.95
C LEU A 11 -5.05 -7.00 -6.79
N VAL A 12 -5.41 -6.78 -5.52
CA VAL A 12 -4.68 -7.38 -4.38
C VAL A 12 -5.59 -7.90 -3.26
N THR A 13 -6.85 -8.22 -3.58
CA THR A 13 -7.71 -8.97 -2.65
C THR A 13 -7.38 -10.48 -2.66
N LEU A 14 -6.56 -10.95 -3.60
CA LEU A 14 -6.28 -12.38 -3.78
C LEU A 14 -5.54 -13.01 -2.58
N GLY A 15 -4.65 -12.27 -1.91
CA GLY A 15 -4.00 -12.76 -0.69
C GLY A 15 -4.95 -12.84 0.51
N MET A 16 -5.96 -11.95 0.60
CA MET A 16 -6.98 -12.01 1.64
C MET A 16 -7.89 -13.25 1.51
N LEU A 17 -8.09 -13.78 0.30
CA LEU A 17 -8.98 -14.93 0.07
C LEU A 17 -8.36 -16.26 0.53
N LEU A 18 -7.02 -16.31 0.68
CA LEU A 18 -6.26 -17.51 1.03
C LEU A 18 -5.82 -17.53 2.50
N ALA A 19 -5.92 -16.42 3.24
CA ALA A 19 -5.57 -16.39 4.66
C ALA A 19 -6.70 -17.08 5.47
N PRO A 20 -6.44 -18.26 6.09
CA PRO A 20 -7.47 -19.04 6.78
C PRO A 20 -7.93 -18.43 8.11
N ASN A 21 -7.36 -17.29 8.53
CA ASN A 21 -7.79 -16.54 9.71
C ASN A 21 -7.70 -15.03 9.44
N ILE A 22 -8.85 -14.38 9.30
CA ILE A 22 -8.97 -12.92 9.15
C ILE A 22 -8.62 -12.19 10.46
N ASP A 23 -8.61 -12.91 11.58
CA ASP A 23 -8.47 -12.36 12.93
C ASP A 23 -7.02 -11.97 13.31
N VAL A 24 -6.04 -12.33 12.48
CA VAL A 24 -4.60 -12.03 12.67
C VAL A 24 -4.10 -10.98 11.66
N LEU A 25 -4.96 -10.08 11.19
CA LEU A 25 -4.58 -9.03 10.23
C LEU A 25 -4.29 -7.70 10.92
N ILE A 26 -3.10 -7.15 10.70
CA ILE A 26 -2.81 -5.73 10.95
C ILE A 26 -2.92 -4.94 9.65
N GLY A 27 -3.50 -3.75 9.73
CA GLY A 27 -3.78 -2.96 8.53
C GLY A 27 -3.72 -1.46 8.78
N MET A 28 -2.91 -0.77 7.98
CA MET A 28 -2.79 0.68 8.02
C MET A 28 -3.28 1.29 6.72
N ARG A 29 -3.91 2.46 6.80
CA ARG A 29 -4.38 3.24 5.65
C ARG A 29 -3.89 4.68 5.74
N MET A 30 -3.21 5.15 4.71
CA MET A 30 -2.79 6.54 4.58
C MET A 30 -3.48 7.23 3.41
N LEU A 31 -3.98 8.44 3.63
CA LEU A 31 -4.61 9.26 2.60
C LEU A 31 -3.55 9.93 1.71
N LEU A 32 -3.81 10.06 0.41
CA LEU A 32 -2.91 10.78 -0.50
C LEU A 32 -2.86 12.29 -0.21
N THR A 33 -3.78 12.83 0.58
CA THR A 33 -3.70 14.17 1.17
C THR A 33 -2.48 14.36 2.05
N ALA A 34 -1.85 13.31 2.59
CA ALA A 34 -0.63 13.39 3.38
C ALA A 34 0.66 13.40 2.52
N ASN A 35 0.58 12.97 1.26
CA ASN A 35 1.74 12.83 0.37
C ASN A 35 2.10 14.16 -0.32
N SER A 36 3.36 14.58 -0.22
CA SER A 36 3.84 15.85 -0.78
C SER A 36 3.74 15.91 -2.30
N ARG A 37 4.04 14.81 -3.02
CA ARG A 37 3.93 14.74 -4.49
C ARG A 37 2.47 14.88 -4.96
N ALA A 38 1.54 14.26 -4.24
CA ALA A 38 0.10 14.39 -4.49
C ALA A 38 -0.38 15.83 -4.26
N LYS A 39 0.07 16.49 -3.18
CA LYS A 39 -0.26 17.90 -2.89
C LYS A 39 0.18 18.85 -4.00
N ILE A 40 1.45 18.80 -4.42
CA ILE A 40 1.98 19.73 -5.43
C ILE A 40 1.34 19.54 -6.81
N ASN A 41 0.82 18.36 -7.09
CA ASN A 41 0.16 18.03 -8.35
C ASN A 41 -1.37 18.24 -8.30
N HIS A 42 -1.93 18.69 -7.17
CA HIS A 42 -3.38 18.79 -6.95
C HIS A 42 -4.13 17.47 -7.15
N GLU A 43 -3.46 16.35 -6.83
CA GLU A 43 -3.91 14.99 -7.08
C GLU A 43 -3.97 14.20 -5.76
N THR A 44 -4.75 14.71 -4.81
CA THR A 44 -4.79 14.21 -3.41
C THR A 44 -5.90 13.21 -3.12
N GLU A 45 -6.77 12.94 -4.10
CA GLU A 45 -7.85 11.96 -3.94
C GLU A 45 -7.30 10.53 -3.92
N GLY A 46 -7.73 9.75 -2.92
CA GLY A 46 -7.40 8.35 -2.78
C GLY A 46 -6.55 8.02 -1.55
N PHE A 47 -6.07 6.79 -1.48
CA PHE A 47 -5.33 6.25 -0.35
C PHE A 47 -4.50 5.03 -0.73
N VAL A 48 -3.55 4.70 0.15
CA VAL A 48 -2.86 3.41 0.17
C VAL A 48 -3.24 2.68 1.46
N LYS A 49 -3.52 1.38 1.36
CA LYS A 49 -3.81 0.50 2.50
C LYS A 49 -2.99 -0.77 2.36
N ILE A 50 -2.20 -1.11 3.38
CA ILE A 50 -1.44 -2.37 3.43
C ILE A 50 -2.07 -3.27 4.50
N LEU A 51 -2.11 -4.56 4.21
CA LEU A 51 -2.55 -5.62 5.11
C LEU A 51 -1.42 -6.62 5.28
N ALA A 52 -1.18 -7.01 6.52
CA ALA A 52 -0.14 -7.96 6.85
C ALA A 52 -0.57 -8.93 7.94
N ASP A 53 0.11 -10.06 7.96
CA ASP A 53 -0.05 -11.07 9.00
C ASP A 53 0.55 -10.57 10.33
N ALA A 54 -0.22 -10.62 11.40
CA ALA A 54 0.18 -10.10 12.71
C ALA A 54 1.31 -10.91 13.38
N ASN A 55 1.54 -12.17 12.97
CA ASN A 55 2.57 -13.02 13.56
C ASN A 55 3.88 -12.97 12.78
N THR A 56 3.81 -12.88 11.46
CA THR A 56 4.97 -12.99 10.55
C THR A 56 5.34 -11.67 9.88
N ASP A 57 4.49 -10.64 9.98
CA ASP A 57 4.62 -9.35 9.29
C ASP A 57 4.60 -9.44 7.77
N GLN A 58 4.30 -10.61 7.20
CA GLN A 58 4.25 -10.81 5.75
C GLN A 58 3.15 -9.97 5.12
N ILE A 59 3.44 -9.32 3.99
CA ILE A 59 2.44 -8.59 3.21
C ILE A 59 1.43 -9.57 2.63
N LEU A 60 0.17 -9.45 3.04
CA LEU A 60 -0.95 -10.26 2.55
C LEU A 60 -1.76 -9.54 1.49
N GLY A 61 -1.69 -8.20 1.45
CA GLY A 61 -2.23 -7.46 0.33
C GLY A 61 -2.15 -5.95 0.46
N VAL A 62 -2.29 -5.27 -0.68
CA VAL A 62 -2.11 -3.83 -0.80
C VAL A 62 -3.20 -3.23 -1.69
N HIS A 63 -4.00 -2.34 -1.13
CA HIS A 63 -5.03 -1.63 -1.85
C HIS A 63 -4.58 -0.19 -2.10
N MET A 64 -4.57 0.21 -3.36
CA MET A 64 -4.19 1.57 -3.78
C MET A 64 -5.30 2.19 -4.61
N ILE A 65 -5.67 3.41 -4.27
CA ILE A 65 -6.64 4.23 -5.01
C ILE A 65 -6.01 5.59 -5.24
N GLY A 66 -6.02 6.05 -6.48
CA GLY A 66 -5.49 7.35 -6.87
C GLY A 66 -4.79 7.34 -8.24
N PRO A 67 -4.13 8.45 -8.60
CA PRO A 67 -3.43 8.57 -9.86
C PRO A 67 -2.15 7.72 -9.90
N SER A 68 -1.85 7.15 -11.07
CA SER A 68 -0.65 6.34 -11.33
C SER A 68 -0.50 5.07 -10.47
N VAL A 69 -1.53 4.62 -9.75
CA VAL A 69 -1.45 3.43 -8.89
C VAL A 69 -1.09 2.15 -9.63
N GLY A 70 -1.46 2.04 -10.92
CA GLY A 70 -1.06 0.91 -11.77
C GLY A 70 0.45 0.78 -11.98
N GLN A 71 1.23 1.86 -11.81
CA GLN A 71 2.69 1.83 -11.88
C GLN A 71 3.32 1.52 -10.52
N LEU A 72 2.63 1.82 -9.42
CA LEU A 72 3.11 1.61 -8.05
C LEU A 72 2.86 0.18 -7.58
N ILE A 73 1.76 -0.44 -8.00
CA ILE A 73 1.36 -1.76 -7.51
C ILE A 73 2.37 -2.86 -7.87
N GLY A 74 3.15 -2.69 -8.95
CA GLY A 74 4.16 -3.65 -9.38
C GLY A 74 5.24 -3.92 -8.34
N GLU A 75 5.63 -2.91 -7.55
CA GLU A 75 6.56 -3.07 -6.42
C GLU A 75 6.02 -4.07 -5.40
N TYR A 76 4.75 -3.94 -5.05
CA TYR A 76 4.08 -4.80 -4.08
C TYR A 76 3.81 -6.20 -4.60
N CYS A 77 3.53 -6.34 -5.90
CA CYS A 77 3.47 -7.67 -6.53
C CYS A 77 4.80 -8.40 -6.36
N VAL A 78 5.92 -7.74 -6.66
CA VAL A 78 7.25 -8.33 -6.48
C VAL A 78 7.52 -8.63 -5.00
N ALA A 79 7.21 -7.69 -4.09
CA ALA A 79 7.39 -7.88 -2.66
C ALA A 79 6.63 -9.11 -2.13
N MET A 80 5.36 -9.30 -2.52
CA MET A 80 4.56 -10.46 -2.11
C MET A 80 5.09 -11.78 -2.70
N GLU A 81 5.57 -11.78 -3.96
CA GLU A 81 6.21 -12.97 -4.55
C GLU A 81 7.47 -13.40 -3.78
N PHE A 82 8.22 -12.43 -3.24
CA PHE A 82 9.36 -12.70 -2.36
C PHE A 82 8.97 -12.95 -0.90
N SER A 83 7.68 -12.97 -0.57
CA SER A 83 7.19 -13.10 0.81
C SER A 83 7.77 -12.03 1.75
N ALA A 84 7.97 -10.81 1.24
CA ALA A 84 8.52 -9.69 2.00
C ALA A 84 7.60 -9.28 3.15
N SER A 85 8.21 -8.77 4.23
CA SER A 85 7.50 -8.20 5.36
C SER A 85 7.07 -6.75 5.07
N VAL A 86 6.17 -6.20 5.89
CA VAL A 86 5.84 -4.77 5.84
C VAL A 86 7.06 -3.94 6.25
N GLU A 87 7.83 -4.42 7.21
CA GLU A 87 9.08 -3.80 7.64
C GLU A 87 10.05 -3.63 6.47
N ASP A 88 10.18 -4.61 5.57
CA ASP A 88 11.06 -4.53 4.40
C ASP A 88 10.71 -3.32 3.51
N VAL A 89 9.41 -3.08 3.28
CA VAL A 89 8.93 -1.92 2.50
C VAL A 89 9.13 -0.62 3.28
N ALA A 90 8.91 -0.62 4.59
CA ALA A 90 9.10 0.55 5.44
C ALA A 90 10.58 1.02 5.48
N LEU A 91 11.51 0.06 5.51
CA LEU A 91 12.95 0.29 5.53
C LEU A 91 13.54 0.58 4.14
N THR A 92 12.85 0.15 3.07
CA THR A 92 13.27 0.44 1.70
C THR A 92 13.25 1.94 1.41
N CYS A 93 14.35 2.44 0.86
CA CYS A 93 14.48 3.85 0.48
C CYS A 93 13.61 4.15 -0.75
N HIS A 94 12.57 4.97 -0.54
CA HIS A 94 11.72 5.44 -1.61
C HIS A 94 12.18 6.83 -2.08
N PRO A 95 12.22 7.09 -3.40
CA PRO A 95 12.64 8.40 -3.89
C PRO A 95 11.72 9.51 -3.39
N HIS A 96 12.32 10.54 -2.80
CA HIS A 96 11.65 11.80 -2.51
C HIS A 96 11.83 12.74 -3.72
N LEU A 97 10.82 13.40 -4.29
CA LEU A 97 9.40 13.56 -3.93
C LEU A 97 8.50 12.70 -4.84
N THR A 98 8.05 11.53 -4.40
CA THR A 98 7.23 10.63 -5.25
C THR A 98 5.96 10.11 -4.55
N ARG A 99 5.08 9.48 -5.34
CA ARG A 99 3.86 8.83 -4.82
C ARG A 99 4.15 7.49 -4.13
N SER A 100 5.27 6.84 -4.46
CA SER A 100 5.64 5.58 -3.81
C SER A 100 5.94 5.80 -2.31
N GLU A 101 6.36 7.01 -1.91
CA GLU A 101 6.46 7.39 -0.49
C GLU A 101 5.15 7.17 0.28
N ALA A 102 3.99 7.27 -0.37
CA ALA A 102 2.71 6.98 0.30
C ALA A 102 2.59 5.52 0.72
N GLY A 103 3.12 4.61 -0.09
CA GLY A 103 3.23 3.20 0.21
C GLY A 103 4.19 2.94 1.37
N ARG A 104 5.39 3.53 1.33
CA ARG A 104 6.36 3.48 2.43
C ARG A 104 5.77 3.97 3.76
N GLN A 105 5.13 5.14 3.77
CA GLN A 105 4.53 5.70 4.98
C GLN A 105 3.39 4.83 5.50
N THR A 106 2.60 4.22 4.61
CA THR A 106 1.57 3.25 5.01
C THR A 106 2.20 2.05 5.71
N ALA A 107 3.33 1.54 5.21
CA ALA A 107 4.07 0.45 5.83
C ALA A 107 4.63 0.85 7.22
N MET A 108 5.27 2.01 7.33
CA MET A 108 5.74 2.54 8.62
C MET A 108 4.60 2.72 9.63
N GLY A 109 3.42 3.11 9.15
CA GLY A 109 2.24 3.29 9.98
C GLY A 109 1.65 1.98 10.53
N VAL A 110 1.88 0.82 9.89
CA VAL A 110 1.51 -0.51 10.45
C VAL A 110 2.18 -0.73 11.80
N HIS A 111 3.42 -0.24 11.95
CA HIS A 111 4.20 -0.33 13.18
C HIS A 111 4.13 0.94 14.06
N GLY A 112 3.33 1.94 13.68
CA GLY A 112 3.08 3.13 14.51
C GLY A 112 4.13 4.25 14.47
N TRP A 113 5.01 4.29 13.46
CA TRP A 113 6.09 5.30 13.36
C TRP A 113 6.07 6.09 12.05
N THR A 114 4.86 6.42 11.56
CA THR A 114 4.62 7.29 10.41
C THR A 114 5.32 8.65 10.57
N MET A 115 5.99 9.13 9.53
CA MET A 115 6.70 10.42 9.55
C MET A 115 5.89 11.54 8.87
N GLN A 116 5.01 11.19 7.94
CA GLN A 116 4.16 12.12 7.20
C GLN A 116 2.70 11.77 7.47
N ALA A 117 1.92 12.75 7.95
CA ALA A 117 0.50 12.60 8.29
C ALA A 117 -0.33 13.71 7.64
#